data_AF-A0A1I1NMQ5-F1
#
_entry.id   AF-A0A1I1NMQ5-F1
#
_cell.length_a   1.000
_cell.length_b   1.000
_cell.length_c   1.000
_cell.angle_alpha   90.00
_cell.angle_beta   90.00
_cell.angle_gamma   90.00
#
_symmetry.space_group_name_H-M   'P 1'
#
loop_
_entity.id
_entity.type
_entity.pdbx_description
1 polymer ?
#
loop_
_entity_poly.entity_id
_entity_poly.type
_entity_poly.pdbx_seq_one_letter_code
_entity_poly.pdbx_strand_id
1 'polypeptide(L)'
;MTGSLLHTSRPPASPGRWRVPVPPWARVAAVLLVGAELLGYGLRVLGAPRTISHPLSMELPFSLPRLLIAAVFVLAAVAAAAGAVRLPRRRSWWTAVALLCTLAALVKAGSTVHKAVLEAVDGYAHPVRTLVGSAVVGGVVLAGLFWLSREERRDRRRVLRWLAAYGFAAGGLTIPSAMAEAVWGHGSALTATFVLVEESAEALAALGVLVAVLVGCAPRLVFPAGRDLRRADDVGSPAPAPRPPAA
;
A
#
# COMPACT_ATOMS: atom_id res chain seq x y z
N MET A 1 -15.23 -49.81 44.62
CA MET A 1 -14.74 -49.52 43.25
C MET A 1 -15.40 -48.25 42.75
N THR A 2 -14.81 -47.09 43.02
CA THR A 2 -15.32 -45.78 42.63
C THR A 2 -14.40 -45.22 41.55
N GLY A 3 -14.81 -45.40 40.29
CA GLY A 3 -14.10 -44.87 39.13
C GLY A 3 -14.26 -43.36 39.05
N SER A 4 -13.18 -42.63 39.29
CA SER A 4 -13.09 -41.19 39.05
C SER A 4 -13.10 -40.94 37.54
N LEU A 5 -14.24 -40.49 37.02
CA LEU A 5 -14.36 -40.01 35.64
C LEU A 5 -13.64 -38.67 35.55
N LEU A 6 -12.37 -38.69 35.14
CA LEU A 6 -11.62 -37.50 34.77
C LEU A 6 -12.32 -36.81 33.60
N HIS A 7 -13.08 -35.77 33.92
CA HIS A 7 -13.65 -34.86 32.94
C HIS A 7 -12.50 -34.06 32.32
N THR A 8 -11.91 -34.58 31.24
CA THR A 8 -10.98 -33.83 30.41
C THR A 8 -11.75 -32.70 29.74
N SER A 9 -11.77 -31.53 30.39
CA SER A 9 -12.25 -30.29 29.81
C SER A 9 -11.39 -29.96 28.61
N ARG A 10 -11.95 -30.17 27.40
CA ARG A 10 -11.30 -29.79 26.16
C ARG A 10 -11.03 -28.28 26.23
N PRO A 11 -9.78 -27.82 26.08
CA PRO A 11 -9.49 -26.40 26.11
C PRO A 11 -10.35 -25.70 25.05
N PRO A 12 -10.95 -24.55 25.35
CA PRO A 12 -11.79 -23.83 24.41
C PRO A 12 -10.99 -23.60 23.13
N ALA A 13 -11.60 -23.91 21.98
CA ALA A 13 -10.97 -23.72 20.69
C ALA A 13 -10.43 -22.28 20.61
N SER A 14 -9.13 -22.14 20.35
CA SER A 14 -8.52 -20.82 20.20
C SER A 14 -9.30 -20.07 19.12
N PRO A 15 -9.85 -18.87 19.42
CA PRO A 15 -10.61 -18.12 18.44
C PRO A 15 -9.73 -17.91 17.20
N GLY A 16 -10.22 -18.35 16.04
CA GLY A 16 -9.47 -18.34 14.79
C GLY A 16 -8.86 -16.97 14.50
N ARG A 17 -7.67 -16.96 13.88
CA ARG A 17 -6.98 -15.71 13.51
C ARG A 17 -7.81 -14.96 12.47
N TRP A 18 -8.56 -13.97 12.94
CA TRP A 18 -9.46 -13.21 12.09
C TRP A 18 -8.72 -12.32 11.08
N ARG A 19 -9.13 -12.41 9.80
CA ARG A 19 -8.60 -11.63 8.68
C ARG A 19 -9.40 -10.34 8.51
N VAL A 20 -8.73 -9.24 8.18
CA VAL A 20 -9.40 -7.98 7.83
C VAL A 20 -10.17 -8.18 6.53
N PRO A 21 -11.48 -7.85 6.48
CA PRO A 21 -12.25 -7.90 5.25
C PRO A 21 -11.76 -6.79 4.32
N VAL A 22 -11.77 -7.05 3.02
CA VAL A 22 -11.54 -6.00 2.03
C VAL A 22 -12.80 -5.14 1.96
N PRO A 23 -12.75 -3.84 2.28
CA PRO A 23 -13.93 -2.98 2.21
C PRO A 23 -14.51 -2.94 0.79
N PRO A 24 -15.83 -2.77 0.62
CA PRO A 24 -16.44 -2.61 -0.71
C PRO A 24 -15.80 -1.50 -1.54
N TRP A 25 -15.52 -0.34 -0.92
CA TRP A 25 -14.86 0.78 -1.59
C TRP A 25 -13.45 0.42 -2.07
N ALA A 26 -12.72 -0.43 -1.34
CA ALA A 26 -11.37 -0.85 -1.74
C ALA A 26 -11.43 -1.78 -2.95
N ARG A 27 -12.46 -2.60 -3.09
CA ARG A 27 -12.68 -3.39 -4.31
C ARG A 27 -12.94 -2.50 -5.52
N VAL A 28 -13.79 -1.48 -5.36
CA VAL A 28 -14.07 -0.50 -6.42
C VAL A 28 -12.79 0.26 -6.78
N ALA A 29 -12.03 0.73 -5.79
CA ALA A 29 -10.76 1.42 -6.01
C ALA A 29 -9.75 0.53 -6.74
N ALA A 30 -9.65 -0.76 -6.38
CA ALA A 30 -8.77 -1.71 -7.07
C ALA A 30 -9.14 -1.86 -8.56
N VAL A 31 -10.44 -1.95 -8.87
CA VAL A 31 -10.93 -2.02 -10.26
C VAL A 31 -10.61 -0.74 -11.01
N LEU A 32 -10.79 0.43 -10.40
CA LEU A 32 -10.47 1.72 -11.04
C LEU A 32 -8.98 1.88 -11.30
N LEU A 33 -8.14 1.53 -10.33
CA LEU A 33 -6.69 1.60 -10.43
C LEU A 33 -6.17 0.67 -11.54
N VAL A 34 -6.47 -0.62 -11.46
CA VAL A 34 -6.02 -1.60 -12.45
C VAL A 34 -6.69 -1.36 -13.82
N GLY A 35 -7.94 -0.90 -13.84
CA GLY A 35 -8.66 -0.56 -15.06
C GLY A 35 -8.01 0.61 -15.81
N ALA A 36 -7.50 1.62 -15.10
CA ALA A 36 -6.75 2.71 -15.71
C ALA A 36 -5.44 2.22 -16.36
N GLU A 37 -4.70 1.34 -15.69
CA GLU A 37 -3.49 0.72 -16.24
C GLU A 37 -3.81 -0.15 -17.48
N LEU A 38 -4.86 -0.97 -17.40
CA LEU A 38 -5.31 -1.81 -18.51
C LEU A 38 -5.72 -0.99 -19.74
N LEU A 39 -6.37 0.16 -19.52
CA LEU A 39 -6.72 1.07 -20.60
C LEU A 39 -5.46 1.67 -21.25
N GLY A 40 -4.49 2.11 -20.44
CA GLY A 40 -3.20 2.59 -20.91
C GLY A 40 -2.43 1.54 -21.71
N TYR A 41 -2.37 0.31 -21.19
CA TYR A 41 -1.83 -0.85 -21.87
C TYR A 41 -2.50 -1.10 -23.22
N GLY A 42 -3.84 -1.14 -23.25
CA GLY A 42 -4.61 -1.36 -24.47
C GLY A 42 -4.32 -0.30 -25.53
N LEU A 43 -4.30 0.98 -25.15
CA LEU A 43 -3.97 2.08 -26.06
C LEU A 43 -2.53 1.98 -26.60
N ARG A 44 -1.57 1.56 -25.78
CA ARG A 44 -0.18 1.32 -26.20
C ARG A 44 -0.10 0.18 -27.21
N VAL A 45 -0.70 -0.96 -26.92
CA VAL A 45 -0.65 -2.16 -27.79
C VAL A 45 -1.38 -1.92 -29.11
N LEU A 46 -2.48 -1.17 -29.10
CA LEU A 46 -3.25 -0.82 -30.31
C LEU A 46 -2.61 0.30 -31.13
N GLY A 47 -1.50 0.91 -30.67
CA GLY A 47 -0.86 2.02 -31.36
C GLY A 47 -1.74 3.26 -31.43
N ALA A 48 -2.55 3.53 -30.40
CA ALA A 48 -3.50 4.63 -30.41
C ALA A 48 -2.81 6.00 -30.50
N PRO A 49 -3.45 7.01 -31.14
CA PRO A 49 -2.88 8.35 -31.28
C PRO A 49 -2.46 8.96 -29.94
N ARG A 50 -1.33 9.71 -29.94
CA ARG A 50 -0.74 10.32 -28.74
C ARG A 50 -1.72 11.19 -27.95
N THR A 51 -2.67 11.84 -28.61
CA THR A 51 -3.68 12.69 -27.97
C THR A 51 -4.54 11.94 -26.95
N ILE A 52 -4.77 10.65 -27.16
CA ILE A 52 -5.58 9.79 -26.28
C ILE A 52 -4.70 8.92 -25.39
N SER A 53 -3.57 8.42 -25.91
CA SER A 53 -2.68 7.52 -25.15
C SER A 53 -1.80 8.24 -24.13
N HIS A 54 -1.47 9.53 -24.33
CA HIS A 54 -0.62 10.28 -23.41
C HIS A 54 -1.22 10.47 -22.00
N PRO A 55 -2.48 10.95 -21.82
CA PRO A 55 -3.07 11.10 -20.49
C PRO A 55 -3.29 9.77 -19.78
N LEU A 56 -3.40 8.66 -20.52
CA LEU A 56 -3.63 7.32 -20.00
C LEU A 56 -2.37 6.45 -19.99
N SER A 57 -1.20 7.03 -20.24
CA SER A 57 0.06 6.28 -20.24
C SER A 57 0.36 5.74 -18.84
N MET A 58 0.88 4.52 -18.78
CA MET A 58 1.26 3.88 -17.51
C MET A 58 2.51 4.54 -16.91
N GLU A 59 3.39 5.09 -17.74
CA GLU A 59 4.74 5.52 -17.32
C GLU A 59 4.94 7.04 -17.29
N LEU A 60 4.12 7.81 -18.01
CA LEU A 60 4.36 9.24 -18.18
C LEU A 60 4.08 10.03 -16.90
N PRO A 61 4.91 11.04 -16.58
CA PRO A 61 4.64 11.97 -15.49
C PRO A 61 3.22 12.56 -15.58
N PHE A 62 2.54 12.64 -14.44
CA PHE A 62 1.18 13.18 -14.33
C PHE A 62 0.11 12.49 -15.19
N SER A 63 0.37 11.27 -15.68
CA SER A 63 -0.68 10.47 -16.30
C SER A 63 -1.76 10.10 -15.29
N LEU A 64 -2.98 9.88 -15.77
CA LEU A 64 -4.13 9.54 -14.94
C LEU A 64 -3.85 8.31 -14.05
N PRO A 65 -3.31 7.17 -14.55
CA PRO A 65 -3.05 6.02 -13.69
C PRO A 65 -2.09 6.36 -12.54
N ARG A 66 -1.00 7.09 -12.82
CA ARG A 66 -0.04 7.52 -11.80
C ARG A 66 -0.61 8.52 -10.80
N LEU A 67 -1.45 9.46 -11.26
CA LEU A 67 -2.15 10.40 -10.39
C LEU A 67 -3.15 9.70 -9.47
N LEU A 68 -3.82 8.65 -9.93
CA LEU A 68 -4.71 7.85 -9.08
C LEU A 68 -3.91 7.16 -7.96
N ILE A 69 -2.77 6.55 -8.27
CA ILE A 69 -1.89 5.92 -7.26
C ILE A 69 -1.33 6.99 -6.30
N ALA A 70 -0.89 8.14 -6.81
CA ALA A 70 -0.43 9.25 -5.99
C ALA A 70 -1.54 9.74 -5.04
N ALA A 71 -2.78 9.86 -5.51
CA ALA A 71 -3.92 10.23 -4.69
C ALA A 71 -4.19 9.21 -3.58
N VAL A 72 -4.04 7.91 -3.84
CA VAL A 72 -4.13 6.86 -2.81
C VAL A 72 -3.09 7.07 -1.70
N PHE A 73 -1.85 7.40 -2.07
CA PHE A 73 -0.81 7.72 -1.09
C PHE A 73 -1.08 9.03 -0.34
N VAL A 74 -1.61 10.06 -0.99
CA VAL A 74 -2.05 11.28 -0.31
C VAL A 74 -3.12 10.98 0.73
N LEU A 75 -4.13 10.17 0.39
CA LEU A 75 -5.16 9.74 1.32
C LEU A 75 -4.57 8.96 2.51
N ALA A 76 -3.59 8.09 2.24
CA ALA A 76 -2.88 7.35 3.29
C ALA A 76 -2.09 8.31 4.18
N ALA A 77 -1.42 9.32 3.61
CA ALA A 77 -0.68 10.33 4.35
C ALA A 77 -1.59 11.16 5.26
N VAL A 78 -2.74 11.61 4.75
CA VAL A 78 -3.75 12.37 5.51
C VAL A 78 -4.31 11.51 6.65
N ALA A 79 -4.65 10.25 6.38
CA ALA A 79 -5.15 9.34 7.40
C ALA A 79 -4.10 9.08 8.50
N ALA A 80 -2.84 8.88 8.13
CA ALA A 80 -1.74 8.73 9.07
C ALA A 80 -1.49 10.00 9.88
N ALA A 81 -1.51 11.19 9.26
CA ALA A 81 -1.37 12.47 9.96
C ALA A 81 -2.51 12.69 10.97
N ALA A 82 -3.75 12.38 10.60
CA ALA A 82 -4.89 12.40 11.52
C ALA A 82 -4.70 11.40 12.67
N GLY A 83 -4.19 10.20 12.39
CA GLY A 83 -3.80 9.21 13.40
C GLY A 83 -2.73 9.72 14.36
N ALA A 84 -1.73 10.46 13.87
CA ALA A 84 -0.68 11.05 14.68
C ALA A 84 -1.22 12.09 15.68
N VAL A 85 -2.25 12.84 15.28
CA VAL A 85 -2.94 13.81 16.15
C VAL A 85 -3.83 13.12 17.18
N ARG A 86 -4.58 12.08 16.77
CA ARG A 86 -5.56 11.39 17.62
C ARG A 86 -4.95 10.39 18.61
N LEU A 87 -3.75 9.88 18.34
CA LEU A 87 -3.10 8.82 19.11
C LEU A 87 -1.72 9.30 19.63
N PRO A 88 -1.67 10.09 20.72
CA PRO A 88 -0.43 10.75 21.17
C PRO A 88 0.73 9.78 21.44
N ARG A 89 0.43 8.60 22.01
CA ARG A 89 1.42 7.54 22.26
C ARG A 89 2.06 6.98 20.98
N ARG A 90 1.42 7.18 19.82
CA ARG A 90 1.83 6.67 18.51
C ARG A 90 2.18 7.78 17.52
N ARG A 91 2.32 9.03 17.99
CA ARG A 91 2.50 10.21 17.14
C ARG A 91 3.71 10.07 16.21
N SER A 92 4.88 9.71 16.74
CA SER A 92 6.12 9.56 15.96
C SER A 92 6.00 8.52 14.84
N TRP A 93 5.40 7.37 15.14
CA TRP A 93 5.13 6.31 14.16
C TRP A 93 4.24 6.80 13.03
N TRP A 94 3.09 7.39 13.36
CA TRP A 94 2.14 7.85 12.35
C TRP A 94 2.63 9.06 11.56
N THR A 95 3.43 9.94 12.18
CA THR A 95 4.14 11.01 11.46
C THR A 95 5.13 10.43 10.45
N ALA A 96 5.90 9.40 10.82
CA ALA A 96 6.83 8.75 9.90
C ALA A 96 6.10 8.08 8.72
N VAL A 97 4.98 7.39 8.98
CA VAL A 97 4.13 6.80 7.93
C VAL A 97 3.54 7.87 7.01
N ALA A 98 3.07 8.99 7.58
CA ALA A 98 2.54 10.12 6.80
C ALA A 98 3.61 10.70 5.87
N LEU A 99 4.80 10.98 6.39
CA LEU A 99 5.93 11.47 5.60
C LEU A 99 6.30 10.52 4.47
N LEU A 100 6.38 9.22 4.74
CA LEU A 100 6.70 8.22 3.72
C LEU A 100 5.62 8.16 2.62
N CYS A 101 4.34 8.21 2.98
CA CYS A 101 3.26 8.22 2.01
C CYS A 101 3.28 9.51 1.18
N THR A 102 3.56 10.67 1.78
CA THR A 102 3.74 11.93 1.04
C THR A 102 4.90 11.85 0.05
N LEU A 103 6.05 11.30 0.46
CA LEU A 103 7.19 11.10 -0.44
C LEU A 103 6.85 10.15 -1.58
N ALA A 104 6.17 9.03 -1.30
CA ALA A 104 5.72 8.10 -2.33
C ALA A 104 4.75 8.75 -3.33
N ALA A 105 3.82 9.58 -2.85
CA ALA A 105 2.90 10.34 -3.71
C ALA A 105 3.65 11.29 -4.65
N LEU A 106 4.66 12.02 -4.14
CA LEU A 106 5.47 12.95 -4.94
C LEU A 106 6.27 12.21 -6.01
N VAL A 107 6.92 11.11 -5.63
CA VAL A 107 7.67 10.25 -6.57
C VAL A 107 6.74 9.72 -7.66
N LYS A 108 5.54 9.25 -7.29
CA LYS A 108 4.61 8.66 -8.25
C LYS A 108 4.00 9.70 -9.19
N ALA A 109 3.57 10.85 -8.69
CA ALA A 109 2.97 11.91 -9.51
C ALA A 109 3.96 12.50 -10.52
N GLY A 110 5.17 12.85 -10.06
CA GLY A 110 6.12 13.65 -10.84
C GLY A 110 7.15 12.86 -11.62
N SER A 111 7.62 11.69 -11.13
CA SER A 111 8.75 10.90 -11.65
C SER A 111 10.10 11.65 -11.82
N THR A 112 10.11 12.98 -11.81
CA THR A 112 11.29 13.83 -12.04
C THR A 112 12.34 13.70 -10.94
N VAL A 113 11.91 13.54 -9.69
CA VAL A 113 12.84 13.33 -8.56
C VAL A 113 13.56 12.00 -8.69
N HIS A 114 12.84 10.93 -9.06
CA HIS A 114 13.45 9.61 -9.24
C HIS A 114 14.46 9.63 -10.39
N LYS A 115 14.07 10.21 -11.53
CA LYS A 115 14.95 10.38 -12.69
C LYS A 115 16.20 11.19 -12.34
N ALA A 116 16.05 12.35 -11.68
CA ALA A 116 17.18 13.19 -11.28
C ALA A 116 18.13 12.48 -10.31
N VAL A 117 17.59 11.69 -9.36
CA VAL A 117 18.40 10.87 -8.45
C VAL A 117 19.15 9.79 -9.22
N LEU A 118 18.49 9.10 -10.16
CA LEU A 118 19.13 8.09 -11.00
C LEU A 118 20.23 8.67 -11.88
N GLU A 119 20.01 9.84 -12.48
CA GLU A 119 21.02 10.55 -13.27
C GLU A 119 22.23 10.95 -12.39
N ALA A 120 21.98 11.48 -11.19
CA ALA A 120 23.04 11.90 -10.28
C ALA A 120 23.94 10.76 -9.77
N VAL A 121 23.47 9.50 -9.82
CA VAL A 121 24.22 8.32 -9.36
C VAL A 121 24.66 7.41 -10.51
N ASP A 122 24.62 7.89 -11.76
CA ASP A 122 24.88 7.09 -12.98
C ASP A 122 24.06 5.79 -13.03
N GLY A 123 22.84 5.85 -12.50
CA GLY A 123 22.02 4.69 -12.23
C GLY A 123 21.58 3.97 -13.49
N TYR A 124 21.43 4.69 -14.60
CA TYR A 124 21.11 4.13 -15.92
C TYR A 124 22.29 3.34 -16.53
N ALA A 125 23.52 3.76 -16.26
CA ALA A 125 24.70 3.04 -16.72
C ALA A 125 25.00 1.79 -15.86
N HIS A 126 24.47 1.74 -14.63
CA HIS A 126 24.78 0.69 -13.65
C HIS A 126 23.51 0.12 -13.01
N PRO A 127 22.60 -0.52 -13.76
CA PRO A 127 21.27 -0.92 -13.29
C PRO A 127 21.30 -1.84 -12.06
N VAL A 128 22.28 -2.74 -11.98
CA VAL A 128 22.46 -3.62 -10.82
C VAL A 128 22.84 -2.84 -9.57
N ARG A 129 23.73 -1.83 -9.68
CA ARG A 129 24.12 -0.99 -8.53
C ARG A 129 22.94 -0.16 -8.06
N THR A 130 22.19 0.41 -8.99
CA THR A 130 20.95 1.15 -8.72
C THR A 130 19.94 0.30 -7.97
N LEU A 131 19.71 -0.92 -8.45
CA LEU A 131 18.80 -1.85 -7.80
C LEU A 131 19.23 -2.17 -6.36
N VAL A 132 20.50 -2.52 -6.18
CA VAL A 132 21.06 -2.82 -4.85
C VAL A 132 20.95 -1.60 -3.95
N GLY A 133 21.26 -0.40 -4.46
CA GLY A 133 21.11 0.87 -3.75
C GLY A 133 19.67 1.11 -3.30
N SER A 134 18.70 0.98 -4.21
CA SER A 134 17.27 1.10 -3.91
C SER A 134 16.79 0.06 -2.89
N ALA A 135 17.26 -1.19 -2.99
CA ALA A 135 16.95 -2.24 -2.03
C ALA A 135 17.53 -1.94 -0.63
N VAL A 136 18.75 -1.41 -0.56
CA VAL A 136 19.38 -0.97 0.70
C VAL A 136 18.61 0.19 1.31
N VAL A 137 18.28 1.23 0.54
CA VAL A 137 17.50 2.38 1.01
C VAL A 137 16.12 1.93 1.51
N GLY A 138 15.42 1.09 0.73
CA GLY A 138 14.14 0.51 1.13
C GLY A 138 14.25 -0.31 2.42
N GLY A 139 15.30 -1.13 2.54
CA GLY A 139 15.60 -1.91 3.74
C GLY A 139 15.84 -1.03 4.97
N VAL A 140 16.61 0.05 4.83
CA VAL A 140 16.86 1.03 5.91
C VAL A 140 15.56 1.71 6.33
N VAL A 141 14.73 2.14 5.39
CA VAL A 141 13.42 2.76 5.69
C VAL A 141 12.51 1.77 6.45
N LEU A 142 12.40 0.54 5.97
CA LEU A 142 11.58 -0.49 6.63
C LEU A 142 12.12 -0.87 8.01
N ALA A 143 13.44 -0.94 8.19
CA ALA A 143 14.09 -1.20 9.47
C ALA A 143 13.90 -0.04 10.45
N GLY A 144 14.03 1.22 9.99
CA GLY A 144 13.76 2.42 10.79
C GLY A 144 12.31 2.49 11.24
N LEU A 145 11.37 2.22 10.34
CA LEU A 145 9.96 2.10 10.66
C LEU A 145 9.72 0.94 11.66
N PHE A 146 10.31 -0.22 11.44
CA PHE A 146 10.22 -1.34 12.37
C PHE A 146 10.75 -0.98 13.76
N TRP A 147 11.83 -0.21 13.85
CA TRP A 147 12.38 0.31 15.10
C TRP A 147 11.40 1.27 15.79
N LEU A 148 10.84 2.24 15.07
CA LEU A 148 9.88 3.22 15.61
C LEU A 148 8.59 2.58 16.13
N SER A 149 8.27 1.36 15.71
CA SER A 149 7.02 0.66 16.03
C SER A 149 7.21 -0.53 16.99
N ARG A 150 8.30 -0.57 17.75
CA ARG A 150 8.64 -1.69 18.67
C ARG A 150 7.55 -2.02 19.68
N GLU A 151 6.90 -0.98 20.21
CA GLU A 151 5.80 -1.02 21.18
C GLU A 151 4.46 -1.50 20.53
N GLU A 152 4.37 -1.52 19.20
CA GLU A 152 3.10 -1.50 18.45
C GLU A 152 2.97 -2.69 17.48
N ARG A 153 2.87 -3.93 17.99
CA ARG A 153 3.09 -5.15 17.17
C ARG A 153 2.09 -5.42 16.04
N ARG A 154 0.82 -4.96 16.11
CA ARG A 154 -0.25 -5.41 15.19
C ARG A 154 -0.43 -4.53 13.96
N ASP A 155 -0.49 -3.21 14.14
CA ASP A 155 -0.68 -2.25 13.04
C ASP A 155 0.61 -2.13 12.21
N ARG A 156 1.76 -2.17 12.90
CA ARG A 156 3.10 -2.30 12.31
C ARG A 156 3.18 -3.35 11.22
N ARG A 157 2.82 -4.60 11.54
CA ARG A 157 3.01 -5.73 10.61
C ARG A 157 2.20 -5.57 9.33
N ARG A 158 1.06 -4.87 9.38
CA ARG A 158 0.20 -4.66 8.22
C ARG A 158 0.76 -3.57 7.33
N VAL A 159 1.07 -2.41 7.92
CA VAL A 159 1.65 -1.28 7.19
C VAL A 159 3.01 -1.67 6.59
N LEU A 160 3.91 -2.26 7.38
CA LEU A 160 5.23 -2.69 6.88
C LEU A 160 5.15 -3.75 5.78
N ARG A 161 4.19 -4.70 5.86
CA ARG A 161 4.03 -5.70 4.81
C ARG A 161 3.62 -5.07 3.49
N TRP A 162 2.67 -4.14 3.52
CA TRP A 162 2.22 -3.46 2.31
C TRP A 162 3.22 -2.46 1.76
N LEU A 163 3.96 -1.76 2.63
CA LEU A 163 5.09 -0.92 2.21
C LEU A 163 6.21 -1.77 1.60
N ALA A 164 6.51 -2.94 2.15
CA ALA A 164 7.47 -3.87 1.57
C ALA A 164 6.97 -4.42 0.22
N ALA A 165 5.69 -4.75 0.10
CA ALA A 165 5.09 -5.15 -1.17
C ALA A 165 5.15 -4.02 -2.21
N TYR A 166 4.90 -2.77 -1.80
CA TYR A 166 5.02 -1.60 -2.66
C TYR A 166 6.46 -1.38 -3.10
N GLY A 167 7.43 -1.40 -2.17
CA GLY A 167 8.84 -1.27 -2.51
C GLY A 167 9.34 -2.40 -3.42
N PHE A 168 8.84 -3.62 -3.23
CA PHE A 168 9.14 -4.74 -4.14
C PHE A 168 8.52 -4.52 -5.52
N ALA A 169 7.28 -4.05 -5.61
CA ALA A 169 6.66 -3.73 -6.90
C ALA A 169 7.44 -2.60 -7.61
N ALA A 170 7.64 -1.48 -6.93
CA ALA A 170 8.23 -0.26 -7.48
C ALA A 170 9.74 -0.32 -7.75
N GLY A 171 10.45 -1.30 -7.20
CA GLY A 171 11.90 -1.47 -7.43
C GLY A 171 12.27 -2.82 -8.02
N GLY A 172 11.59 -3.88 -7.60
CA GLY A 172 11.86 -5.25 -8.04
C GLY A 172 11.26 -5.58 -9.40
N LEU A 173 10.01 -5.16 -9.67
CA LEU A 173 9.35 -5.42 -10.96
C LEU A 173 9.85 -4.49 -12.08
N THR A 174 10.49 -3.38 -11.73
CA THR A 174 11.15 -2.49 -12.70
C THR A 174 12.28 -3.19 -13.47
N ILE A 175 12.95 -4.18 -12.87
CA ILE A 175 14.04 -4.93 -13.53
C ILE A 175 13.53 -5.70 -14.75
N PRO A 176 12.54 -6.61 -14.63
CA PRO A 176 12.05 -7.34 -15.79
C PRO A 176 11.41 -6.41 -16.83
N SER A 177 10.76 -5.31 -16.44
CA SER A 177 10.24 -4.31 -17.38
C SER A 177 11.37 -3.62 -18.17
N ALA A 178 12.43 -3.19 -17.50
CA ALA A 178 13.59 -2.58 -18.15
C ALA A 178 14.34 -3.58 -19.06
N MET A 179 14.48 -4.84 -18.63
CA MET A 179 15.04 -5.90 -19.48
C MET A 179 14.18 -6.14 -20.71
N ALA A 180 12.85 -6.16 -20.55
CA ALA A 180 11.91 -6.33 -21.64
C ALA A 180 12.03 -5.18 -22.65
N GLU A 181 12.12 -3.95 -22.18
CA GLU A 181 12.34 -2.78 -23.03
C GLU A 181 13.67 -2.83 -23.77
N ALA A 182 14.75 -3.28 -23.11
CA ALA A 182 16.07 -3.42 -23.75
C ALA A 182 16.10 -4.50 -24.85
N VAL A 183 15.34 -5.59 -24.68
CA VAL A 183 15.35 -6.73 -25.62
C VAL A 183 14.34 -6.54 -26.76
N TRP A 184 13.13 -6.06 -26.45
CA TRP A 184 12.02 -6.00 -27.41
C TRP A 184 11.62 -4.58 -27.81
N GLY A 185 12.20 -3.55 -27.18
CA GLY A 185 11.91 -2.15 -27.44
C GLY A 185 10.62 -1.66 -26.76
N HIS A 186 10.49 -0.34 -26.68
CA HIS A 186 9.36 0.33 -26.04
C HIS A 186 8.00 0.06 -26.72
N GLY A 187 8.00 -0.15 -28.04
CA GLY A 187 6.77 -0.40 -28.81
C GLY A 187 6.21 -1.83 -28.68
N SER A 188 6.96 -2.76 -28.07
CA SER A 188 6.55 -4.16 -27.99
C SER A 188 5.39 -4.37 -27.02
N ALA A 189 4.44 -5.22 -27.41
CA ALA A 189 3.34 -5.65 -26.56
C ALA A 189 3.84 -6.40 -25.31
N LEU A 190 4.93 -7.17 -25.42
CA LEU A 190 5.53 -7.86 -24.28
C LEU A 190 6.08 -6.85 -23.25
N THR A 191 6.81 -5.83 -23.71
CA THR A 191 7.28 -4.73 -22.85
C THR A 191 6.10 -4.07 -22.13
N ALA A 192 5.03 -3.76 -22.88
CA ALA A 192 3.82 -3.18 -22.31
C ALA A 192 3.16 -4.11 -21.26
N THR A 193 3.21 -5.44 -21.43
CA THR A 193 2.69 -6.41 -20.46
C THR A 193 3.50 -6.41 -19.15
N PHE A 194 4.84 -6.36 -19.22
CA PHE A 194 5.67 -6.29 -18.02
C PHE A 194 5.38 -5.02 -17.22
N VAL A 195 5.30 -3.88 -17.92
CA VAL A 195 4.95 -2.58 -17.32
C VAL A 195 3.56 -2.61 -16.69
N LEU A 196 2.57 -3.20 -17.37
CA LEU A 196 1.22 -3.35 -16.82
C LEU A 196 1.24 -4.13 -15.50
N VAL A 197 2.00 -5.22 -15.42
CA VAL A 197 2.11 -6.04 -14.20
C VAL A 197 2.79 -5.26 -13.08
N GLU A 198 3.87 -4.55 -13.38
CA GLU A 198 4.59 -3.68 -12.45
C GLU A 198 3.65 -2.60 -11.88
N GLU A 199 3.05 -1.80 -12.75
CA GLU A 199 2.20 -0.66 -12.38
C GLU A 199 0.93 -1.12 -11.64
N SER A 200 0.32 -2.23 -12.07
CA SER A 200 -0.82 -2.84 -11.37
C SER A 200 -0.45 -3.34 -9.97
N ALA A 201 0.72 -3.97 -9.82
CA ALA A 201 1.20 -4.45 -8.53
C ALA A 201 1.49 -3.28 -7.58
N GLU A 202 2.09 -2.21 -8.08
CA GLU A 202 2.29 -0.97 -7.33
C GLU A 202 0.95 -0.37 -6.87
N ALA A 203 -0.02 -0.26 -7.78
CA ALA A 203 -1.32 0.33 -7.48
C ALA A 203 -2.07 -0.46 -6.39
N LEU A 204 -2.08 -1.79 -6.49
CA LEU A 204 -2.69 -2.66 -5.49
C LEU A 204 -1.94 -2.62 -4.16
N ALA A 205 -0.61 -2.54 -4.17
CA ALA A 205 0.17 -2.40 -2.96
C ALA A 205 -0.07 -1.06 -2.26
N ALA A 206 -0.14 0.05 -3.01
CA ALA A 206 -0.48 1.38 -2.50
C ALA A 206 -1.88 1.39 -1.86
N LEU A 207 -2.86 0.76 -2.50
CA LEU A 207 -4.19 0.58 -1.92
C LEU A 207 -4.15 -0.27 -0.64
N GLY A 208 -3.32 -1.32 -0.62
CA GLY A 208 -3.06 -2.12 0.58
C GLY A 208 -2.46 -1.30 1.73
N VAL A 209 -1.55 -0.37 1.43
CA VAL A 209 -1.02 0.61 2.39
C VAL A 209 -2.14 1.48 2.94
N LEU A 210 -2.97 2.08 2.06
CA LEU A 210 -4.11 2.90 2.49
C LEU A 210 -5.04 2.12 3.43
N VAL A 211 -5.44 0.90 3.05
CA VAL A 211 -6.29 0.07 3.90
C VAL A 211 -5.61 -0.25 5.24
N ALA A 212 -4.31 -0.56 5.24
CA ALA A 212 -3.57 -0.83 6.47
C ALA A 212 -3.48 0.40 7.40
N VAL A 213 -3.29 1.59 6.84
CA VAL A 213 -3.30 2.87 7.58
C VAL A 213 -4.69 3.15 8.13
N LEU A 214 -5.74 3.03 7.31
CA LEU A 214 -7.12 3.25 7.75
C LEU A 214 -7.52 2.29 8.87
N VAL A 215 -7.08 1.03 8.84
CA VAL A 215 -7.32 0.11 9.96
C VAL A 215 -6.69 0.61 11.26
N GLY A 216 -5.51 1.22 11.20
CA GLY A 216 -4.80 1.71 12.38
C GLY A 216 -5.24 3.09 12.87
N CYS A 217 -5.76 3.95 11.98
CA CYS A 217 -6.09 5.36 12.29
C CYS A 217 -7.60 5.66 12.28
N ALA A 218 -8.38 4.94 11.48
CA ALA A 218 -9.80 5.18 11.25
C ALA A 218 -10.56 3.85 11.02
N PRO A 219 -10.53 2.92 11.99
CA PRO A 219 -11.01 1.54 11.81
C PRO A 219 -12.48 1.46 11.36
N ARG A 220 -13.32 2.44 11.73
CA ARG A 220 -14.73 2.52 11.33
C ARG A 220 -14.95 2.70 9.81
N LEU A 221 -13.94 3.19 9.06
CA LEU A 221 -14.01 3.28 7.60
C LEU A 221 -13.72 1.94 6.89
N VAL A 222 -13.23 0.96 7.64
CA VAL A 222 -12.86 -0.37 7.13
C VAL A 222 -13.79 -1.45 7.67
N PHE A 223 -14.15 -1.38 8.95
CA PHE A 223 -14.96 -2.39 9.61
C PHE A 223 -16.46 -2.09 9.53
N PRO A 224 -17.32 -3.13 9.43
CA PRO A 224 -18.77 -2.96 9.49
C PRO A 224 -19.24 -2.29 10.79
N ALA A 225 -20.30 -1.47 10.70
CA ALA A 225 -20.79 -0.62 11.79
C ALA A 225 -21.23 -1.37 13.07
N GLY A 226 -21.56 -2.67 12.98
CA GLY A 226 -22.00 -3.48 14.13
C GLY A 226 -20.88 -4.18 14.88
N ARG A 227 -19.61 -3.87 14.61
CA ARG A 227 -18.48 -4.57 15.20
C ARG A 227 -17.88 -3.78 16.36
N ASP A 228 -17.90 -4.37 17.55
CA ASP A 228 -17.24 -3.80 18.71
C ASP A 228 -15.73 -3.74 18.47
N LEU A 229 -15.19 -2.52 18.45
CA LEU A 229 -13.76 -2.29 18.44
C LEU A 229 -13.24 -2.65 19.83
N ARG A 230 -12.33 -3.62 19.90
CA ARG A 230 -11.83 -4.19 21.17
C ARG A 230 -11.07 -3.19 22.06
N ARG A 231 -10.74 -1.98 21.59
CA ARG A 231 -9.98 -0.99 22.37
C ARG A 231 -10.73 0.32 22.49
N ALA A 232 -10.66 0.91 23.69
CA ALA A 232 -10.96 2.31 23.91
C ALA A 232 -10.07 3.26 23.06
N ASP A 233 -8.83 2.88 22.78
CA ASP A 233 -7.93 3.66 21.89
C ASP A 233 -8.33 3.62 20.41
N ASP A 234 -9.06 2.58 19.97
CA ASP A 234 -9.63 2.51 18.61
C ASP A 234 -10.93 3.35 18.52
N VAL A 235 -11.42 3.83 19.67
CA VAL A 235 -12.61 4.68 19.85
C VAL A 235 -12.15 6.14 19.95
N GLY A 236 -11.52 6.64 18.89
CA GLY A 236 -11.31 8.10 18.72
C GLY A 236 -12.63 8.87 18.45
N SER A 237 -13.76 8.37 18.92
CA SER A 237 -15.11 8.94 18.78
C SER A 237 -15.83 8.81 20.13
N PRO A 238 -16.72 9.75 20.48
CA PRO A 238 -17.51 9.63 21.71
C PRO A 238 -18.18 8.26 21.78
N ALA A 239 -18.15 7.66 22.97
CA ALA A 239 -18.69 6.33 23.22
C ALA A 239 -20.17 6.27 22.74
N PRO A 240 -20.57 5.20 22.03
CA PRO A 240 -21.98 5.01 21.74
C PRO A 240 -22.76 4.87 23.06
N ALA A 241 -23.87 5.59 23.17
CA ALA A 241 -24.72 5.55 24.35
C ALA A 241 -25.10 4.09 24.69
N PRO A 242 -25.14 3.72 25.99
CA PRO A 242 -25.57 2.40 26.38
C PRO A 242 -26.94 2.10 25.79
N ARG A 243 -27.08 0.95 25.10
CA ARG A 243 -28.39 0.49 24.66
C ARG A 243 -29.26 0.32 25.92
N PRO A 244 -30.49 0.85 25.94
CA PRO A 244 -31.41 0.57 27.03
C PRO A 244 -31.63 -0.95 27.13
N PRO A 245 -31.80 -1.48 28.34
CA PRO A 245 -32.11 -2.90 28.51
C PRO A 245 -33.35 -3.23 27.69
N ALA A 246 -33.27 -4.32 26.93
CA ALA A 246 -34.42 -4.84 26.20
C ALA A 246 -35.54 -5.15 27.21
N ALA A 247 -36.70 -4.55 26.98
CA ALA A 247 -37.93 -4.83 27.70
C ALA A 247 -38.52 -6.18 27.25
#